data_AF-A0A0J6YFI3-F1
#
_entry.id   AF-A0A0J6YFI3-F1
#
_cell.length_a   1.000
_cell.length_b   1.000
_cell.length_c   1.000
_cell.angle_alpha   90.00
_cell.angle_beta   90.00
_cell.angle_gamma   90.00
#
_symmetry.space_group_name_H-M   'P 1'
#
loop_
_entity.id
_entity.type
_entity.pdbx_description
1 polymer ?
#
loop_
_entity_poly.entity_id
_entity_poly.type
_entity_poly.pdbx_seq_one_letter_code
_entity_poly.pdbx_strand_id
1 'polypeptide(L)'
;MSTEGGDPWPADPTPRKPQGVVGGSSKKPQEKQKAAKKASSSQSPKSDLTMEVKKVLASVVGAEVDAITLDSEAADIGIDSLMGIELLREVNSAFHCKLDLPELLAATTVGNIVTLVASALSQGAVEIADDDDHDDDADDDVNDSRPTTSTSASELDSATSGVDSPPIKDIHSEEQTKRDVTAREAEAERYVAEYTAGWTPAQPSYTGEAIAGSHDAVIIVTGATGSLGAHVVAALASNPSVKTVVCLNRHRPTPVETRQDDAFSSRGIALTPEARSKLRILATDSSQPRLGLEASEYQWLTQHGSHIVHSAWPLSGSRPMSAFAPQFQVMRNLLDLARDMAVHRRVGFQMVSSLSVVGHAKERLVPEDRVHMDSVLPPGYGEAKWVCERMLDETLHKHPALFRAMAVRPAQIAGSATSGVWNSVEQIPFIVKSAQSLGAWPNFRGTVRWIPVDAVAAILVDLLYIGDDKTAPDPWPIYHIDDPVGRPWEEISSVLADALDIPAGQFMPFKEWLDTVARSSKPETENPAGRLVDFLEQNFERLSCGGLVLDTTKAQEHSTAMRALAPVSAEVARGYIRAWKEMGFLAS
;
A
#
# COMPACT_ATOMS: atom_id res chain seq x y z
N MET A 1 26.91 54.57 16.77
CA MET A 1 26.92 56.05 16.71
C MET A 1 25.59 56.44 16.07
N SER A 2 24.50 56.50 16.86
CA SER A 2 24.00 57.68 17.61
C SER A 2 23.47 58.72 16.60
N THR A 3 22.20 59.16 16.54
CA THR A 3 21.17 59.51 17.55
C THR A 3 19.77 59.57 16.86
N GLU A 4 18.67 59.04 17.43
CA GLU A 4 17.58 59.74 18.21
C GLU A 4 16.96 60.98 17.52
N GLY A 5 15.65 61.27 17.49
CA GLY A 5 14.37 60.78 18.03
C GLY A 5 13.24 61.52 17.24
N GLY A 6 11.95 61.19 17.18
CA GLY A 6 10.99 60.72 18.18
C GLY A 6 9.89 61.80 18.33
N ASP A 7 8.62 61.52 17.98
CA ASP A 7 7.38 62.02 18.65
C ASP A 7 6.05 61.66 17.90
N PRO A 8 4.85 61.71 18.57
CA PRO A 8 4.00 60.53 18.72
C PRO A 8 2.52 60.67 18.26
N TRP A 9 1.79 59.55 18.39
CA TRP A 9 0.34 59.31 18.19
C TRP A 9 -0.60 60.17 19.07
N PRO A 10 -1.90 60.30 18.74
CA PRO A 10 -2.88 59.43 19.43
C PRO A 10 -4.18 59.03 18.66
N ALA A 11 -4.56 57.77 18.87
CA ALA A 11 -5.85 57.21 19.35
C ALA A 11 -7.20 57.40 18.62
N ASP A 12 -7.85 56.23 18.54
CA ASP A 12 -9.21 55.77 18.19
C ASP A 12 -10.40 56.55 18.82
N PRO A 13 -11.62 56.48 18.22
CA PRO A 13 -12.79 56.23 19.07
C PRO A 13 -13.94 55.40 18.43
N THR A 14 -14.55 54.54 19.24
CA THR A 14 -15.95 54.04 19.14
C THR A 14 -16.64 54.24 20.51
N PRO A 15 -17.95 53.98 20.72
CA PRO A 15 -19.15 54.10 19.86
C PRO A 15 -20.30 54.90 20.54
N ARG A 16 -21.37 55.30 19.82
CA ARG A 16 -22.66 55.74 20.43
C ARG A 16 -23.91 55.39 19.60
N LYS A 17 -24.93 54.84 20.30
CA LYS A 17 -26.38 54.83 19.92
C LYS A 17 -27.05 56.15 20.34
N PRO A 18 -28.25 56.52 19.81
CA PRO A 18 -29.51 56.26 20.54
C PRO A 18 -30.77 55.93 19.67
N GLN A 19 -31.81 55.45 20.37
CA GLN A 19 -33.24 55.17 20.01
C GLN A 19 -33.97 56.42 19.45
N GLY A 20 -35.18 56.47 18.85
CA GLY A 20 -36.35 55.60 18.63
C GLY A 20 -37.60 56.49 18.35
N VAL A 21 -38.79 55.90 18.06
CA VAL A 21 -40.19 56.46 17.94
C VAL A 21 -40.79 56.42 16.50
N VAL A 22 -41.60 55.40 16.13
CA VAL A 22 -43.12 55.26 16.09
C VAL A 22 -43.77 56.10 14.96
N GLY A 23 -44.71 55.65 14.11
CA GLY A 23 -45.47 54.40 13.93
C GLY A 23 -46.47 54.54 12.76
N GLY A 24 -47.23 53.48 12.42
CA GLY A 24 -48.36 53.57 11.47
C GLY A 24 -48.80 52.24 10.85
N SER A 25 -49.96 51.73 11.27
CA SER A 25 -50.52 50.39 10.96
C SER A 25 -51.44 50.38 9.73
N SER A 26 -51.56 49.23 9.05
CA SER A 26 -52.85 48.76 8.50
C SER A 26 -52.91 47.23 8.37
N LYS A 27 -54.03 46.66 8.83
CA LYS A 27 -54.32 45.23 9.04
C LYS A 27 -55.09 44.62 7.84
N LYS A 28 -54.69 43.38 7.46
CA LYS A 28 -55.46 42.12 7.16
C LYS A 28 -56.68 42.15 6.21
N PRO A 29 -56.92 41.08 5.40
CA PRO A 29 -57.40 39.79 5.94
C PRO A 29 -56.73 38.51 5.39
N GLN A 30 -56.77 37.47 6.22
CA GLN A 30 -56.44 36.07 5.91
C GLN A 30 -57.62 35.42 5.19
N GLU A 31 -57.32 34.65 4.13
CA GLU A 31 -58.19 33.57 3.66
C GLU A 31 -57.33 32.34 3.34
N LYS A 32 -57.79 31.18 3.83
CA LYS A 32 -57.13 29.88 3.74
C LYS A 32 -57.19 29.34 2.31
N GLN A 33 -56.09 28.83 1.77
CA GLN A 33 -56.14 27.72 0.80
C GLN A 33 -54.85 26.89 0.73
N LYS A 34 -55.02 25.62 1.09
CA LYS A 34 -54.25 24.38 0.82
C LYS A 34 -52.80 24.49 0.32
N ALA A 35 -51.88 24.03 1.17
CA ALA A 35 -50.56 23.57 0.78
C ALA A 35 -50.66 22.35 -0.17
N ALA A 36 -50.17 22.51 -1.39
CA ALA A 36 -49.81 21.39 -2.26
C ALA A 36 -48.46 20.84 -1.80
N LYS A 37 -48.44 19.57 -1.38
CA LYS A 37 -47.23 18.80 -1.07
C LYS A 37 -46.31 18.78 -2.28
N LYS A 38 -45.11 19.37 -2.16
CA LYS A 38 -43.94 18.97 -2.95
C LYS A 38 -43.58 17.55 -2.49
N ALA A 39 -43.63 16.59 -3.40
CA ALA A 39 -43.10 15.26 -3.17
C ALA A 39 -41.56 15.37 -3.07
N SER A 40 -41.02 15.34 -1.86
CA SER A 40 -39.64 14.89 -1.65
C SER A 40 -39.66 13.36 -1.72
N SER A 41 -38.90 12.79 -2.63
CA SER A 41 -38.67 11.34 -2.67
C SER A 41 -38.06 10.91 -1.34
N SER A 42 -38.83 10.22 -0.51
CA SER A 42 -38.33 9.54 0.68
C SER A 42 -37.45 8.38 0.22
N GLN A 43 -36.13 8.58 0.18
CA GLN A 43 -35.21 7.46 0.15
C GLN A 43 -35.31 6.72 1.50
N SER A 44 -35.49 5.41 1.44
CA SER A 44 -35.62 4.56 2.62
C SER A 44 -34.26 4.40 3.34
N PRO A 45 -34.22 4.10 4.65
CA PRO A 45 -32.98 3.80 5.36
C PRO A 45 -32.13 2.69 4.68
N LYS A 46 -32.79 1.75 4.00
CA LYS A 46 -32.13 0.68 3.24
C LYS A 46 -31.44 1.17 1.96
N SER A 47 -31.99 2.19 1.28
CA SER A 47 -31.36 2.75 0.08
C SER A 47 -30.12 3.59 0.40
N ASP A 48 -30.06 4.18 1.59
CA ASP A 48 -28.92 4.96 2.07
C ASP A 48 -27.74 4.04 2.43
N LEU A 49 -28.00 2.99 3.23
CA LEU A 49 -27.00 1.97 3.57
C LEU A 49 -26.43 1.27 2.33
N THR A 50 -27.29 0.96 1.36
CA THR A 50 -26.86 0.33 0.10
C THR A 50 -25.83 1.20 -0.62
N MET A 51 -26.06 2.51 -0.70
CA MET A 51 -25.16 3.44 -1.37
C MET A 51 -23.82 3.55 -0.62
N GLU A 52 -23.86 3.56 0.71
CA GLU A 52 -22.66 3.66 1.54
C GLU A 52 -21.79 2.42 1.47
N VAL A 53 -22.40 1.22 1.49
CA VAL A 53 -21.66 -0.04 1.30
C VAL A 53 -21.04 -0.09 -0.10
N LYS A 54 -21.76 0.35 -1.14
CA LYS A 54 -21.22 0.45 -2.50
C LYS A 54 -20.03 1.42 -2.60
N LYS A 55 -20.05 2.54 -1.87
CA LYS A 55 -18.90 3.48 -1.82
C LYS A 55 -17.68 2.85 -1.16
N VAL A 56 -17.86 2.09 -0.08
CA VAL A 56 -16.76 1.36 0.57
C VAL A 56 -16.18 0.30 -0.36
N LEU A 57 -17.05 -0.50 -1.00
CA LEU A 57 -16.65 -1.48 -2.00
C LEU A 57 -15.88 -0.82 -3.15
N ALA A 58 -16.43 0.23 -3.75
CA ALA A 58 -15.80 1.02 -4.81
C ALA A 58 -14.42 1.56 -4.42
N SER A 59 -14.28 2.07 -3.19
CA SER A 59 -13.00 2.54 -2.65
C SER A 59 -11.97 1.41 -2.49
N VAL A 60 -12.41 0.22 -2.07
CA VAL A 60 -11.53 -0.94 -1.86
C VAL A 60 -11.11 -1.54 -3.20
N VAL A 61 -12.06 -1.78 -4.10
CA VAL A 61 -11.77 -2.39 -5.42
C VAL A 61 -11.20 -1.38 -6.42
N GLY A 62 -11.33 -0.08 -6.17
CA GLY A 62 -10.85 0.98 -7.06
C GLY A 62 -11.73 1.13 -8.31
N ALA A 63 -13.05 0.98 -8.15
CA ALA A 63 -14.04 1.13 -9.24
C ALA A 63 -14.96 2.33 -8.99
N GLU A 64 -15.68 2.75 -10.03
CA GLU A 64 -16.75 3.75 -9.92
C GLU A 64 -17.97 3.15 -9.20
N VAL A 65 -18.62 3.93 -8.32
CA VAL A 65 -19.79 3.46 -7.53
C VAL A 65 -20.95 3.03 -8.44
N ASP A 66 -21.09 3.67 -9.59
CA ASP A 66 -22.14 3.39 -10.58
C ASP A 66 -21.86 2.11 -11.39
N ALA A 67 -20.61 1.66 -11.45
CA ALA A 67 -20.22 0.41 -12.12
C ALA A 67 -20.49 -0.84 -11.27
N ILE A 68 -20.68 -0.66 -9.96
CA ILE A 68 -21.01 -1.74 -9.03
C ILE A 68 -22.53 -1.87 -8.95
N THR A 69 -23.08 -3.05 -9.18
CA THR A 69 -24.52 -3.33 -9.03
C THR A 69 -24.74 -4.33 -7.91
N LEU A 70 -25.97 -4.45 -7.39
CA LEU A 70 -26.26 -5.38 -6.29
C LEU A 70 -26.12 -6.85 -6.70
N ASP A 71 -26.29 -7.14 -7.98
CA ASP A 71 -26.11 -8.44 -8.64
C ASP A 71 -24.67 -8.68 -9.10
N SER A 72 -23.75 -7.72 -8.93
CA SER A 72 -22.34 -7.95 -9.21
C SER A 72 -21.79 -9.03 -8.27
N GLU A 73 -21.15 -10.06 -8.82
CA GLU A 73 -20.38 -11.03 -8.07
C GLU A 73 -19.14 -10.34 -7.48
N ALA A 74 -18.86 -10.57 -6.21
CA ALA A 74 -17.76 -9.96 -5.48
C ALA A 74 -16.41 -10.28 -6.15
N ALA A 75 -16.25 -11.52 -6.65
CA ALA A 75 -15.07 -11.95 -7.39
C ALA A 75 -14.87 -11.17 -8.71
N ASP A 76 -15.96 -10.88 -9.44
CA ASP A 76 -15.92 -10.21 -10.75
C ASP A 76 -15.53 -8.72 -10.63
N ILE A 77 -15.83 -8.11 -9.49
CA ILE A 77 -15.41 -6.74 -9.16
C ILE A 77 -14.07 -6.71 -8.39
N GLY A 78 -13.36 -7.85 -8.29
CA GLY A 78 -12.00 -7.92 -7.75
C GLY A 78 -11.92 -8.06 -6.22
N ILE A 79 -13.00 -8.48 -5.56
CA ILE A 79 -13.01 -8.87 -4.15
C ILE A 79 -12.66 -10.37 -4.06
N ASP A 80 -11.37 -10.67 -4.09
CA ASP A 80 -10.84 -12.01 -3.81
C ASP A 80 -10.63 -12.24 -2.29
N SER A 81 -10.18 -13.43 -1.88
CA SER A 81 -9.95 -13.76 -0.46
C SER A 81 -8.95 -12.83 0.24
N LEU A 82 -8.05 -12.16 -0.49
CA LEU A 82 -7.08 -11.20 0.05
C LEU A 82 -7.69 -9.80 0.18
N MET A 83 -8.39 -9.34 -0.87
CA MET A 83 -9.15 -8.09 -0.88
C MET A 83 -10.31 -8.12 0.11
N GLY A 84 -10.86 -9.30 0.39
CA GLY A 84 -11.88 -9.53 1.41
C GLY A 84 -11.44 -9.08 2.79
N ILE A 85 -10.14 -9.12 3.12
CA ILE A 85 -9.64 -8.65 4.42
C ILE A 85 -9.55 -7.12 4.46
N GLU A 86 -9.08 -6.51 3.38
CA GLU A 86 -9.06 -5.05 3.27
C GLU A 86 -10.48 -4.50 3.30
N LEU A 87 -11.39 -5.16 2.57
CA LEU A 87 -12.81 -4.88 2.59
C LEU A 87 -13.39 -5.07 3.99
N LEU A 88 -13.10 -6.17 4.68
CA LEU A 88 -13.56 -6.42 6.04
C LEU A 88 -13.12 -5.30 6.99
N ARG A 89 -11.85 -4.89 6.90
CA ARG A 89 -11.30 -3.82 7.73
C ARG A 89 -11.98 -2.48 7.44
N GLU A 90 -12.15 -2.13 6.16
CA GLU A 90 -12.79 -0.87 5.76
C GLU A 90 -14.29 -0.88 6.09
N VAL A 91 -14.99 -2.00 5.96
CA VAL A 91 -16.40 -2.15 6.34
C VAL A 91 -16.57 -2.05 7.85
N ASN A 92 -15.82 -2.83 8.65
CA ASN A 92 -15.88 -2.75 10.11
C ASN A 92 -15.52 -1.35 10.61
N SER A 93 -14.55 -0.69 9.97
CA SER A 93 -14.18 0.69 10.30
C SER A 93 -15.23 1.72 9.89
N ALA A 94 -15.87 1.59 8.73
CA ALA A 94 -16.81 2.57 8.21
C ALA A 94 -18.19 2.47 8.89
N PHE A 95 -18.60 1.26 9.27
CA PHE A 95 -19.93 0.99 9.82
C PHE A 95 -19.91 0.72 11.33
N HIS A 96 -18.73 0.71 11.97
CA HIS A 96 -18.57 0.38 13.39
C HIS A 96 -19.25 -0.94 13.78
N CYS A 97 -19.20 -1.92 12.89
CA CYS A 97 -19.73 -3.26 13.10
C CYS A 97 -18.59 -4.29 13.23
N LYS A 98 -18.95 -5.50 13.66
CA LYS A 98 -18.02 -6.62 13.83
C LYS A 98 -18.42 -7.76 12.91
N LEU A 99 -18.09 -7.62 11.64
CA LEU A 99 -18.14 -8.73 10.69
C LEU A 99 -16.88 -9.58 10.82
N ASP A 100 -17.03 -10.88 10.58
CA ASP A 100 -15.91 -11.78 10.41
C ASP A 100 -15.61 -12.04 8.92
N LEU A 101 -14.40 -12.52 8.65
CA LEU A 101 -13.95 -12.78 7.29
C LEU A 101 -14.74 -13.93 6.63
N PRO A 102 -15.01 -15.06 7.30
CA PRO A 102 -15.83 -16.13 6.73
C PRO A 102 -17.22 -15.67 6.24
N GLU A 103 -17.93 -14.86 7.01
CA GLU A 103 -19.25 -14.33 6.65
C GLU A 103 -19.16 -13.40 5.44
N LEU A 104 -18.15 -12.53 5.40
CA LEU A 104 -17.94 -11.64 4.27
C LEU A 104 -17.59 -12.40 2.98
N LEU A 105 -16.75 -13.44 3.08
CA LEU A 105 -16.39 -14.27 1.92
C LEU A 105 -17.53 -15.19 1.47
N ALA A 106 -18.43 -15.58 2.37
CA ALA A 106 -19.67 -16.29 2.03
C ALA A 106 -20.68 -15.38 1.29
N ALA A 107 -20.55 -14.06 1.41
CA ALA A 107 -21.36 -13.10 0.68
C ALA A 107 -20.83 -12.92 -0.76
N THR A 108 -21.20 -13.84 -1.65
CA THR A 108 -20.69 -13.88 -3.03
C THR A 108 -21.10 -12.70 -3.91
N THR A 109 -22.15 -11.95 -3.55
CA THR A 109 -22.62 -10.79 -4.31
C THR A 109 -22.61 -9.52 -3.47
N VAL A 110 -22.56 -8.36 -4.13
CA VAL A 110 -22.67 -7.06 -3.47
C VAL A 110 -23.96 -6.93 -2.65
N GLY A 111 -25.08 -7.46 -3.14
CA GLY A 111 -26.35 -7.50 -2.41
C GLY A 111 -26.28 -8.32 -1.12
N ASN A 112 -25.54 -9.44 -1.14
CA ASN A 112 -25.32 -10.25 0.06
C ASN A 112 -24.44 -9.49 1.07
N ILE A 113 -23.42 -8.78 0.61
CA ILE A 113 -22.56 -7.95 1.47
C ILE A 113 -23.37 -6.82 2.13
N VAL A 114 -24.22 -6.12 1.37
CA VAL A 114 -25.12 -5.09 1.91
C VAL A 114 -26.05 -5.67 2.98
N THR A 115 -26.58 -6.87 2.75
CA THR A 115 -27.47 -7.56 3.70
C THR A 115 -26.72 -7.99 4.97
N LEU A 116 -25.48 -8.45 4.82
CA LEU A 116 -24.61 -8.84 5.92
C LEU A 116 -24.30 -7.63 6.82
N VAL A 117 -23.89 -6.51 6.23
CA VAL A 117 -23.65 -5.25 6.96
C VAL A 117 -24.92 -4.77 7.67
N ALA A 118 -26.06 -4.81 6.99
CA ALA A 118 -27.35 -4.43 7.59
C ALA A 118 -27.71 -5.30 8.81
N SER A 119 -27.41 -6.59 8.73
CA SER A 119 -27.67 -7.55 9.81
C SER A 119 -26.77 -7.30 11.02
N ALA A 120 -25.48 -7.07 10.81
CA ALA A 120 -24.53 -6.74 11.87
C ALA A 120 -24.85 -5.42 12.58
N LEU A 121 -25.28 -4.40 11.83
CA LEU A 121 -25.75 -3.12 12.39
C LEU A 121 -27.03 -3.28 13.23
N SER A 122 -27.88 -4.25 12.89
CA SER A 122 -29.10 -4.53 13.65
C SER A 122 -28.84 -5.33 14.92
N GLN A 123 -27.80 -6.18 14.93
CA GLN A 123 -27.38 -6.95 16.11
C GLN A 123 -26.60 -6.10 17.13
N GLY A 124 -25.81 -5.12 16.67
CA GLY A 124 -25.12 -4.16 17.56
C GLY A 124 -26.05 -3.19 18.31
N ALA A 125 -27.35 -3.17 18.00
CA ALA A 125 -28.35 -2.33 18.66
C ALA A 125 -29.07 -3.03 19.84
N VAL A 126 -28.80 -4.31 20.12
CA VAL A 126 -29.56 -5.11 21.09
C VAL A 126 -28.79 -5.40 22.41
N GLU A 127 -27.49 -5.14 22.49
CA GLU A 127 -26.73 -5.36 23.74
C GLU A 127 -26.69 -4.12 24.64
N ILE A 128 -27.85 -3.69 25.15
CA ILE A 128 -27.97 -2.94 26.42
C ILE A 128 -29.31 -3.31 27.07
N ALA A 129 -29.31 -4.31 27.97
CA ALA A 129 -30.05 -4.33 29.25
C ALA A 129 -30.08 -5.75 29.86
N ASP A 130 -29.54 -5.79 31.09
CA ASP A 130 -29.93 -6.61 32.24
C ASP A 130 -29.43 -8.06 32.41
N ASP A 131 -28.44 -8.16 33.32
CA ASP A 131 -28.32 -9.15 34.39
C ASP A 131 -29.66 -9.46 35.06
N ASP A 132 -29.94 -10.75 35.32
CA ASP A 132 -30.02 -11.31 36.69
C ASP A 132 -30.54 -12.76 36.68
N ASP A 133 -29.76 -13.63 37.32
CA ASP A 133 -30.07 -14.81 38.14
C ASP A 133 -31.26 -15.75 37.81
N HIS A 134 -30.97 -17.05 37.68
CA HIS A 134 -31.41 -18.07 38.64
C HIS A 134 -30.72 -19.44 38.43
N ASP A 135 -30.24 -19.99 39.55
CA ASP A 135 -29.84 -21.39 39.79
C ASP A 135 -31.02 -22.36 39.62
N ASP A 136 -30.74 -23.61 39.19
CA ASP A 136 -30.91 -24.82 40.02
C ASP A 136 -30.73 -26.12 39.19
N ASP A 137 -29.84 -26.96 39.73
CA ASP A 137 -29.77 -28.43 39.80
C ASP A 137 -30.63 -29.33 38.87
N ALA A 138 -29.98 -30.36 38.29
CA ALA A 138 -30.21 -31.76 38.69
C ALA A 138 -29.36 -32.76 37.87
N ASP A 139 -28.86 -33.75 38.60
CA ASP A 139 -28.17 -34.99 38.19
C ASP A 139 -28.86 -35.79 37.07
N ASP A 140 -28.08 -36.53 36.28
CA ASP A 140 -28.18 -38.00 36.30
C ASP A 140 -27.05 -38.74 35.55
N ASP A 141 -26.68 -39.82 36.22
CA ASP A 141 -25.69 -40.87 36.09
C ASP A 141 -25.59 -41.71 34.77
N VAL A 142 -24.34 -42.16 34.50
CA VAL A 142 -23.90 -43.57 34.29
C VAL A 142 -23.90 -44.27 32.91
N ASN A 143 -22.79 -45.02 32.75
CA ASN A 143 -22.46 -46.17 31.89
C ASN A 143 -21.98 -45.89 30.47
N ASP A 144 -20.68 -46.00 30.16
CA ASP A 144 -19.82 -47.21 30.15
C ASP A 144 -20.32 -48.33 29.24
N SER A 145 -19.55 -48.59 28.18
CA SER A 145 -19.16 -49.92 27.71
C SER A 145 -18.36 -49.79 26.40
N ARG A 146 -17.03 -49.91 26.50
CA ARG A 146 -16.24 -50.62 25.46
C ARG A 146 -16.35 -52.12 25.74
N PRO A 147 -16.19 -52.97 24.72
CA PRO A 147 -14.92 -53.69 24.71
C PRO A 147 -14.27 -53.86 23.33
N THR A 148 -12.96 -53.97 23.44
CA THR A 148 -11.92 -54.40 22.50
C THR A 148 -12.17 -55.79 21.89
N THR A 149 -11.59 -56.06 20.71
CA THR A 149 -10.71 -57.23 20.47
C THR A 149 -10.05 -57.16 19.08
N SER A 150 -8.70 -57.19 19.13
CA SER A 150 -7.74 -57.91 18.28
C SER A 150 -8.19 -58.49 16.93
N THR A 151 -7.36 -58.51 15.88
CA THR A 151 -6.34 -59.57 15.69
C THR A 151 -5.32 -59.21 14.58
N SER A 152 -4.12 -59.73 14.76
CA SER A 152 -2.84 -59.60 14.05
C SER A 152 -2.76 -60.03 12.57
N ALA A 153 -1.88 -59.31 11.87
CA ALA A 153 -0.66 -59.74 11.14
C ALA A 153 -0.67 -60.69 9.91
N SER A 154 0.41 -60.49 9.13
CA SER A 154 1.03 -61.30 8.04
C SER A 154 0.49 -61.07 6.63
N GLU A 155 1.25 -61.14 5.53
CA GLU A 155 2.66 -60.92 5.13
C GLU A 155 2.71 -61.31 3.63
N LEU A 156 3.59 -60.68 2.83
CA LEU A 156 3.97 -61.01 1.42
C LEU A 156 2.85 -60.87 0.35
N ASP A 157 3.07 -60.51 -0.91
CA ASP A 157 4.21 -60.70 -1.80
C ASP A 157 4.16 -59.69 -2.98
N SER A 158 5.30 -59.59 -3.67
CA SER A 158 5.60 -58.85 -4.89
C SER A 158 4.72 -59.21 -6.11
N ALA A 159 4.43 -58.22 -6.97
CA ALA A 159 4.36 -58.38 -8.43
C ALA A 159 4.23 -57.03 -9.15
N THR A 160 5.10 -56.84 -10.14
CA THR A 160 5.11 -55.79 -11.16
C THR A 160 3.89 -55.84 -12.08
N SER A 161 3.30 -54.68 -12.40
CA SER A 161 2.67 -54.43 -13.70
C SER A 161 2.60 -52.92 -13.97
N GLY A 162 3.11 -52.53 -15.15
CA GLY A 162 3.00 -51.17 -15.65
C GLY A 162 1.56 -50.82 -16.01
N VAL A 163 1.19 -49.58 -15.75
CA VAL A 163 0.04 -48.91 -16.35
C VAL A 163 0.50 -47.51 -16.75
N ASP A 164 0.34 -47.23 -18.04
CA ASP A 164 0.45 -45.92 -18.68
C ASP A 164 -0.08 -44.81 -17.78
N SER A 165 0.81 -43.93 -17.32
CA SER A 165 0.42 -42.60 -16.89
C SER A 165 0.56 -41.67 -18.09
N PRO A 166 -0.50 -40.97 -18.53
CA PRO A 166 -0.39 -40.03 -19.63
C PRO A 166 0.60 -38.92 -19.25
N PRO A 167 1.41 -38.41 -20.20
CA PRO A 167 2.33 -37.34 -19.90
C PRO A 167 1.53 -36.14 -19.42
N ILE A 168 1.87 -35.66 -18.21
CA ILE A 168 1.42 -34.37 -17.70
C ILE A 168 1.82 -33.34 -18.76
N LYS A 169 0.79 -32.71 -19.30
CA LYS A 169 0.85 -31.72 -20.36
C LYS A 169 1.43 -30.44 -19.77
N ASP A 170 2.74 -30.26 -19.87
CA ASP A 170 3.35 -28.93 -19.90
C ASP A 170 2.87 -28.22 -21.18
N ILE A 171 1.72 -27.54 -21.10
CA ILE A 171 1.16 -26.74 -22.19
C ILE A 171 1.32 -25.27 -21.83
N HIS A 172 2.55 -24.79 -21.92
CA HIS A 172 2.78 -23.45 -22.45
C HIS A 172 3.88 -23.58 -23.49
N SER A 173 3.51 -23.68 -24.77
CA SER A 173 4.50 -23.63 -25.84
C SER A 173 5.18 -22.26 -25.82
N GLU A 174 6.47 -22.19 -26.15
CA GLU A 174 7.20 -20.91 -26.23
C GLU A 174 6.49 -19.88 -27.10
N GLU A 175 5.76 -20.35 -28.12
CA GLU A 175 4.97 -19.51 -29.01
C GLU A 175 3.74 -18.92 -28.30
N GLN A 176 3.09 -19.66 -27.41
CA GLN A 176 1.99 -19.15 -26.59
C GLN A 176 2.49 -18.13 -25.55
N THR A 177 3.63 -18.39 -24.90
CA THR A 177 4.27 -17.44 -23.98
C THR A 177 4.70 -16.15 -24.68
N LYS A 178 5.28 -16.25 -25.89
CA LYS A 178 5.62 -15.06 -26.71
C LYS A 178 4.39 -14.27 -27.13
N ARG A 179 3.31 -14.95 -27.53
CA ARG A 179 2.02 -14.31 -27.87
C ARG A 179 1.41 -13.60 -26.67
N ASP A 180 1.52 -14.18 -25.48
CA ASP A 180 1.08 -13.57 -24.23
C ASP A 180 1.88 -12.29 -23.90
N VAL A 181 3.22 -12.35 -23.93
CA VAL A 181 4.08 -11.17 -23.71
C VAL A 181 3.75 -10.05 -24.69
N THR A 182 3.57 -10.37 -25.98
CA THR A 182 3.25 -9.37 -27.02
C THR A 182 1.90 -8.70 -26.75
N ALA A 183 0.89 -9.46 -26.31
CA ALA A 183 -0.42 -8.92 -25.99
C ALA A 183 -0.36 -7.98 -24.77
N ARG A 184 0.34 -8.40 -23.71
CA ARG A 184 0.57 -7.61 -22.50
C ARG A 184 1.33 -6.32 -22.78
N GLU A 185 2.37 -6.38 -23.61
CA GLU A 185 3.13 -5.21 -24.06
C GLU A 185 2.27 -4.25 -24.88
N ALA A 186 1.47 -4.77 -25.81
CA ALA A 186 0.56 -3.96 -26.60
C ALA A 186 -0.50 -3.27 -25.72
N GLU A 187 -1.05 -3.96 -24.71
CA GLU A 187 -1.96 -3.35 -23.74
C GLU A 187 -1.27 -2.22 -22.95
N ALA A 188 -0.07 -2.49 -22.41
CA ALA A 188 0.70 -1.53 -21.65
C ALA A 188 1.04 -0.28 -22.48
N GLU A 189 1.52 -0.45 -23.71
CA GLU A 189 1.86 0.66 -24.60
C GLU A 189 0.64 1.48 -25.02
N ARG A 190 -0.57 0.90 -25.07
CA ARG A 190 -1.80 1.71 -25.23
C ARG A 190 -2.00 2.65 -24.06
N TYR A 191 -1.81 2.17 -22.82
CA TYR A 191 -1.92 3.03 -21.63
C TYR A 191 -0.82 4.10 -21.60
N VAL A 192 0.42 3.75 -21.97
CA VAL A 192 1.50 4.73 -22.10
C VAL A 192 1.10 5.82 -23.10
N ALA A 193 0.64 5.44 -24.30
CA ALA A 193 0.25 6.38 -25.33
C ALA A 193 -0.94 7.26 -24.90
N GLU A 194 -1.97 6.67 -24.30
CA GLU A 194 -3.17 7.37 -23.82
C GLU A 194 -2.82 8.40 -22.75
N TYR A 195 -2.12 7.98 -21.69
CA TYR A 195 -1.88 8.85 -20.53
C TYR A 195 -0.72 9.83 -20.74
N THR A 196 0.14 9.65 -21.75
CA THR A 196 1.17 10.63 -22.12
C THR A 196 0.78 11.53 -23.28
N ALA A 197 -0.37 11.27 -23.92
CA ALA A 197 -0.86 12.06 -25.05
C ALA A 197 -0.90 13.57 -24.73
N GLY A 198 -0.33 14.37 -25.65
CA GLY A 198 -0.31 15.82 -25.55
C GLY A 198 0.52 16.39 -24.39
N TRP A 199 1.25 15.56 -23.63
CA TRP A 199 2.18 16.08 -22.64
C TRP A 199 3.34 16.79 -23.35
N THR A 200 3.64 18.01 -22.92
CA THR A 200 4.71 18.85 -23.47
C THR A 200 5.48 19.49 -22.32
N PRO A 201 6.80 19.73 -22.46
CA PRO A 201 7.58 20.36 -21.41
C PRO A 201 7.17 21.83 -21.20
N ALA A 202 7.38 22.34 -20.00
CA ALA A 202 7.21 23.76 -19.72
C ALA A 202 8.26 24.62 -20.43
N GLN A 203 7.93 25.88 -20.66
CA GLN A 203 8.89 26.91 -21.00
C GLN A 203 9.40 27.53 -19.70
N PRO A 204 10.67 27.32 -19.32
CA PRO A 204 11.21 27.87 -18.09
C PRO A 204 11.23 29.41 -18.14
N SER A 205 10.83 30.04 -17.03
CA SER A 205 10.80 31.50 -16.88
C SER A 205 12.08 32.08 -16.29
N TYR A 206 13.07 31.23 -16.00
CA TYR A 206 14.33 31.58 -15.36
C TYR A 206 15.51 31.44 -16.32
N THR A 207 16.55 32.26 -16.11
CA THR A 207 17.76 32.30 -16.94
C THR A 207 18.91 31.58 -16.22
N GLY A 208 19.02 30.26 -16.38
CA GLY A 208 20.04 29.41 -15.71
C GLY A 208 19.41 28.16 -15.10
N GLU A 209 20.09 27.41 -14.22
CA GLU A 209 19.43 26.43 -13.37
C GLU A 209 18.89 27.18 -12.14
N ALA A 210 17.61 27.57 -12.14
CA ALA A 210 16.96 28.02 -10.90
C ALA A 210 16.83 26.79 -10.01
N ILE A 211 17.75 26.69 -9.07
CA ILE A 211 17.87 25.62 -8.08
C ILE A 211 17.21 26.14 -6.79
N ALA A 212 16.47 25.28 -6.09
CA ALA A 212 15.97 25.59 -4.75
C ALA A 212 17.17 26.01 -3.87
N GLY A 213 17.05 27.07 -3.07
CA GLY A 213 18.11 27.40 -2.11
C GLY A 213 18.39 26.18 -1.23
N SER A 214 19.64 26.00 -0.78
CA SER A 214 20.08 24.78 -0.07
C SER A 214 19.28 24.44 1.20
N HIS A 215 18.43 25.34 1.69
CA HIS A 215 17.58 25.17 2.88
C HIS A 215 16.09 25.47 2.65
N ASP A 216 15.61 25.55 1.40
CA ASP A 216 14.22 25.93 1.11
C ASP A 216 13.39 24.87 0.38
N ALA A 217 13.89 23.62 0.33
CA ALA A 217 13.26 22.57 -0.45
C ALA A 217 11.85 22.22 0.06
N VAL A 218 10.89 22.20 -0.87
CA VAL A 218 9.51 21.75 -0.65
C VAL A 218 9.31 20.45 -1.40
N ILE A 219 9.02 19.38 -0.67
CA ILE A 219 8.96 18.02 -1.19
C ILE A 219 7.53 17.53 -1.11
N ILE A 220 6.97 17.10 -2.24
CA ILE A 220 5.61 16.57 -2.32
C ILE A 220 5.69 15.05 -2.29
N VAL A 221 4.99 14.42 -1.35
CA VAL A 221 4.99 12.97 -1.15
C VAL A 221 3.58 12.44 -1.30
N THR A 222 3.38 11.47 -2.20
CA THR A 222 2.15 10.69 -2.23
C THR A 222 2.33 9.40 -1.45
N GLY A 223 1.26 8.94 -0.78
CA GLY A 223 1.30 7.68 -0.03
C GLY A 223 1.97 7.83 1.34
N ALA A 224 1.94 9.03 1.91
CA ALA A 224 2.58 9.39 3.18
C ALA A 224 2.05 8.62 4.40
N THR A 225 0.88 7.98 4.31
CA THR A 225 0.32 7.10 5.35
C THR A 225 0.65 5.61 5.15
N GLY A 226 1.29 5.24 4.03
CA GLY A 226 1.73 3.88 3.75
C GLY A 226 2.99 3.49 4.53
N SER A 227 3.36 2.20 4.49
CA SER A 227 4.53 1.69 5.24
C SER A 227 5.82 2.43 4.90
N LEU A 228 6.19 2.42 3.62
CA LEU A 228 7.36 3.14 3.12
C LEU A 228 7.19 4.66 3.22
N GLY A 229 6.03 5.17 2.80
CA GLY A 229 5.79 6.62 2.74
C GLY A 229 5.90 7.33 4.10
N ALA A 230 5.46 6.70 5.19
CA ALA A 230 5.62 7.27 6.54
C ALA A 230 7.11 7.43 6.92
N HIS A 231 7.94 6.43 6.61
CA HIS A 231 9.38 6.49 6.87
C HIS A 231 10.07 7.53 5.97
N VAL A 232 9.67 7.63 4.69
CA VAL A 232 10.16 8.66 3.76
C VAL A 232 9.83 10.06 4.27
N VAL A 233 8.59 10.31 4.71
CA VAL A 233 8.20 11.61 5.28
C VAL A 233 9.00 11.94 6.54
N ALA A 234 9.24 10.97 7.42
CA ALA A 234 10.04 11.17 8.62
C ALA A 234 11.50 11.52 8.30
N ALA A 235 12.10 10.81 7.35
CA ALA A 235 13.46 11.08 6.88
C ALA A 235 13.58 12.48 6.23
N LEU A 236 12.63 12.84 5.36
CA LEU A 236 12.57 14.16 4.73
C LEU A 236 12.37 15.29 5.75
N ALA A 237 11.46 15.11 6.72
CA ALA A 237 11.22 16.12 7.75
C ALA A 237 12.45 16.35 8.64
N SER A 238 13.24 15.31 8.87
CA SER A 238 14.48 15.39 9.65
C SER A 238 15.64 16.01 8.85
N ASN A 239 15.55 16.07 7.51
CA ASN A 239 16.59 16.63 6.67
C ASN A 239 16.66 18.17 6.82
N PRO A 240 17.84 18.76 7.11
CA PRO A 240 18.01 20.20 7.32
C PRO A 240 17.83 21.04 6.05
N SER A 241 17.98 20.46 4.87
CA SER A 241 17.76 21.12 3.58
C SER A 241 16.27 21.22 3.20
N VAL A 242 15.41 20.44 3.88
CA VAL A 242 13.96 20.42 3.66
C VAL A 242 13.28 21.45 4.56
N LYS A 243 12.53 22.36 3.93
CA LYS A 243 11.70 23.37 4.58
C LYS A 243 10.27 22.88 4.80
N THR A 244 9.71 22.15 3.84
CA THR A 244 8.32 21.67 3.92
C THR A 244 8.18 20.31 3.26
N VAL A 245 7.49 19.39 3.93
CA VAL A 245 7.06 18.11 3.35
C VAL A 245 5.55 18.17 3.18
N VAL A 246 5.09 18.16 1.92
CA VAL A 246 3.67 18.16 1.57
C VAL A 246 3.20 16.72 1.42
N CYS A 247 2.36 16.25 2.33
CA CYS A 247 1.77 14.91 2.28
C CYS A 247 0.43 14.96 1.53
N LEU A 248 0.37 14.37 0.34
CA LEU A 248 -0.88 14.21 -0.41
C LEU A 248 -1.54 12.87 -0.06
N ASN A 249 -2.61 12.96 0.72
CA ASN A 249 -3.31 11.80 1.28
C ASN A 249 -4.75 11.74 0.75
N ARG A 250 -5.26 10.54 0.49
CA ARG A 250 -6.62 10.33 -0.02
C ARG A 250 -7.66 10.92 0.94
N HIS A 251 -8.77 11.43 0.42
CA HIS A 251 -9.91 11.82 1.25
C HIS A 251 -10.52 10.60 1.97
N ARG A 252 -10.83 10.75 3.26
CA ARG A 252 -11.44 9.74 4.14
C ARG A 252 -12.26 10.44 5.23
N PRO A 253 -13.24 9.77 5.87
CA PRO A 253 -13.99 10.34 6.98
C PRO A 253 -13.10 10.80 8.14
N THR A 254 -12.05 10.03 8.45
CA THR A 254 -11.05 10.40 9.46
C THR A 254 -10.17 11.56 8.97
N PRO A 255 -9.99 12.62 9.77
CA PRO A 255 -9.14 13.77 9.44
C PRO A 255 -7.74 13.34 8.96
N VAL A 256 -7.20 14.09 8.00
CA VAL A 256 -5.95 13.72 7.32
C VAL A 256 -4.74 13.80 8.25
N GLU A 257 -4.75 14.75 9.17
CA GLU A 257 -3.73 14.94 10.20
C GLU A 257 -3.73 13.76 11.18
N THR A 258 -4.90 13.36 11.67
CA THR A 258 -5.05 12.19 12.55
C THR A 258 -4.53 10.93 11.87
N ARG A 259 -4.91 10.68 10.62
CA ARG A 259 -4.42 9.50 9.88
C ARG A 259 -2.91 9.52 9.66
N GLN A 260 -2.32 10.70 9.47
CA GLN A 260 -0.87 10.83 9.35
C GLN A 260 -0.18 10.50 10.68
N ASP A 261 -0.75 10.96 11.80
CA ASP A 261 -0.24 10.69 13.14
C ASP A 261 -0.38 9.23 13.54
N ASP A 262 -1.51 8.61 13.21
CA ASP A 262 -1.74 7.18 13.38
C ASP A 262 -0.73 6.38 12.54
N ALA A 263 -0.45 6.82 11.30
CA ALA A 263 0.54 6.16 10.45
C ALA A 263 1.95 6.20 11.05
N PHE A 264 2.35 7.29 11.70
CA PHE A 264 3.62 7.39 12.41
C PHE A 264 3.64 6.54 13.69
N SER A 265 2.66 6.75 14.58
CA SER A 265 2.60 6.09 15.89
C SER A 265 2.49 4.57 15.78
N SER A 266 1.63 4.05 14.89
CA SER A 266 1.50 2.61 14.63
C SER A 266 2.77 1.93 14.10
N ARG A 267 3.75 2.72 13.63
CA ARG A 267 5.04 2.24 13.12
C ARG A 267 6.21 2.56 14.05
N GLY A 268 5.93 3.11 15.23
CA GLY A 268 6.96 3.53 16.18
C GLY A 268 7.78 4.73 15.70
N ILE A 269 7.26 5.54 14.77
CA ILE A 269 7.94 6.73 14.27
C ILE A 269 7.62 7.92 15.17
N ALA A 270 8.64 8.49 15.79
CA ALA A 270 8.55 9.72 16.56
C ALA A 270 9.28 10.86 15.84
N LEU A 271 8.58 11.98 15.62
CA LEU A 271 9.16 13.19 15.05
C LEU A 271 9.48 14.19 16.16
N THR A 272 10.59 14.92 16.03
CA THR A 272 10.84 16.10 16.88
C THR A 272 9.81 17.19 16.55
N PRO A 273 9.54 18.14 17.47
CA PRO A 273 8.65 19.26 17.19
C PRO A 273 9.05 20.06 15.94
N GLU A 274 10.35 20.22 15.70
CA GLU A 274 10.89 20.91 14.53
C GLU A 274 10.59 20.14 13.24
N ALA A 275 10.87 18.84 13.21
CA ALA A 275 10.55 17.99 12.05
C ALA A 275 9.05 17.97 11.78
N ARG A 276 8.24 17.84 12.84
CA ARG A 276 6.78 17.84 12.75
C ARG A 276 6.24 19.15 12.19
N SER A 277 6.83 20.30 12.55
CA SER A 277 6.42 21.63 12.08
C SER A 277 6.60 21.84 10.57
N LYS A 278 7.43 21.01 9.91
CA LYS A 278 7.63 21.06 8.45
C LYS A 278 6.52 20.37 7.65
N LEU A 279 5.64 19.61 8.30
CA LEU A 279 4.62 18.85 7.60
C LEU A 279 3.45 19.75 7.19
N ARG A 280 3.08 19.67 5.91
CA ARG A 280 1.82 20.20 5.38
C ARG A 280 1.01 19.04 4.85
N ILE A 281 -0.12 18.73 5.48
CA ILE A 281 -0.89 17.52 5.17
C ILE A 281 -2.16 17.92 4.43
N LEU A 282 -2.38 17.38 3.23
CA LEU A 282 -3.51 17.73 2.36
C LEU A 282 -4.35 16.50 2.07
N ALA A 283 -5.67 16.63 2.23
CA ALA A 283 -6.65 15.63 1.81
C ALA A 283 -7.03 15.87 0.35
N THR A 284 -6.94 14.84 -0.49
CA THR A 284 -7.08 15.03 -1.94
C THR A 284 -7.51 13.77 -2.67
N ASP A 285 -7.90 13.90 -3.94
CA ASP A 285 -8.07 12.80 -4.89
C ASP A 285 -7.18 13.06 -6.10
N SER A 286 -5.98 12.48 -6.06
CA SER A 286 -4.94 12.73 -7.05
C SER A 286 -5.29 12.25 -8.46
N SER A 287 -6.38 11.50 -8.66
CA SER A 287 -6.87 11.13 -9.98
C SER A 287 -7.61 12.28 -10.67
N GLN A 288 -8.12 13.25 -9.90
CA GLN A 288 -8.86 14.40 -10.42
C GLN A 288 -7.92 15.46 -11.02
N PRO A 289 -8.41 16.33 -11.91
CA PRO A 289 -7.65 17.47 -12.42
C PRO A 289 -7.03 18.30 -11.28
N ARG A 290 -5.81 18.80 -11.48
CA ARG A 290 -5.02 19.49 -10.44
C ARG A 290 -4.88 18.68 -9.15
N LEU A 291 -4.80 17.35 -9.29
CA LEU A 291 -4.75 16.39 -8.20
C LEU A 291 -5.98 16.42 -7.28
N GLY A 292 -7.08 17.07 -7.66
CA GLY A 292 -8.24 17.26 -6.78
C GLY A 292 -8.08 18.37 -5.74
N LEU A 293 -7.07 19.23 -5.90
CA LEU A 293 -6.81 20.37 -5.02
C LEU A 293 -7.54 21.64 -5.44
N GLU A 294 -7.72 22.55 -4.49
CA GLU A 294 -8.13 23.92 -4.80
C GLU A 294 -7.10 24.61 -5.70
N ALA A 295 -7.56 25.55 -6.54
CA ALA A 295 -6.69 26.23 -7.49
C ALA A 295 -5.53 26.99 -6.81
N SER A 296 -5.80 27.61 -5.66
CA SER A 296 -4.81 28.30 -4.82
C SER A 296 -3.75 27.34 -4.28
N GLU A 297 -4.14 26.15 -3.84
CA GLU A 297 -3.22 25.14 -3.31
C GLU A 297 -2.36 24.55 -4.42
N TYR A 298 -2.96 24.17 -5.55
CA TYR A 298 -2.21 23.69 -6.70
C TYR A 298 -1.21 24.75 -7.18
N GLN A 299 -1.62 26.01 -7.29
CA GLN A 299 -0.72 27.12 -7.65
C GLN A 299 0.41 27.32 -6.63
N TRP A 300 0.14 27.11 -5.34
CA TRP A 300 1.19 27.16 -4.33
C TRP A 300 2.20 26.03 -4.54
N LEU A 301 1.74 24.81 -4.84
CA LEU A 301 2.63 23.67 -5.14
C LEU A 301 3.47 23.92 -6.38
N THR A 302 2.91 24.48 -7.46
CA THR A 302 3.69 24.78 -8.68
C THR A 302 4.80 25.79 -8.41
N GLN A 303 4.53 26.82 -7.62
CA GLN A 303 5.51 27.89 -7.34
C GLN A 303 6.61 27.46 -6.37
N HIS A 304 6.27 26.65 -5.36
CA HIS A 304 7.15 26.35 -4.24
C HIS A 304 7.75 24.96 -4.28
N GLY A 305 7.06 23.99 -4.89
CA GLY A 305 7.50 22.61 -5.01
C GLY A 305 8.88 22.51 -5.67
N SER A 306 9.70 21.61 -5.17
CA SER A 306 11.05 21.32 -5.70
C SER A 306 11.21 19.87 -6.11
N HIS A 307 10.56 18.95 -5.38
CA HIS A 307 10.65 17.53 -5.63
C HIS A 307 9.29 16.86 -5.47
N ILE A 308 9.07 15.78 -6.22
CA ILE A 308 7.93 14.88 -6.09
C ILE A 308 8.46 13.47 -5.81
N VAL A 309 7.97 12.84 -4.74
CA VAL A 309 8.17 11.43 -4.43
C VAL A 309 6.82 10.72 -4.53
N HIS A 310 6.67 9.91 -5.58
CA HIS A 310 5.47 9.14 -5.84
C HIS A 310 5.63 7.73 -5.26
N SER A 311 5.08 7.49 -4.06
CA SER A 311 5.06 6.18 -3.40
C SER A 311 3.65 5.61 -3.24
N ALA A 312 2.59 6.40 -3.47
CA ALA A 312 1.21 5.92 -3.39
C ALA A 312 0.93 4.85 -4.44
N TRP A 313 0.57 3.64 -4.00
CA TRP A 313 0.16 2.58 -4.91
C TRP A 313 -0.72 1.55 -4.19
N PRO A 314 -1.77 1.03 -4.83
CA PRO A 314 -2.54 -0.10 -4.28
C PRO A 314 -1.73 -1.40 -4.40
N LEU A 315 -1.41 -2.04 -3.28
CA LEU A 315 -0.70 -3.32 -3.26
C LEU A 315 -1.69 -4.45 -3.52
N SER A 316 -1.81 -4.89 -4.78
CA SER A 316 -2.59 -6.06 -5.16
C SER A 316 -1.90 -6.76 -6.33
N GLY A 317 -1.49 -8.01 -6.11
CA GLY A 317 -0.80 -8.83 -7.11
C GLY A 317 -1.72 -9.62 -8.04
N SER A 318 -3.02 -9.65 -7.78
CA SER A 318 -4.02 -10.42 -8.53
C SER A 318 -4.79 -9.59 -9.56
N ARG A 319 -4.78 -8.25 -9.44
CA ARG A 319 -5.53 -7.35 -10.32
C ARG A 319 -4.97 -7.37 -11.74
N PRO A 320 -5.82 -7.38 -12.78
CA PRO A 320 -5.38 -7.16 -14.16
C PRO A 320 -4.85 -5.72 -14.34
N MET A 321 -4.03 -5.50 -15.37
CA MET A 321 -3.43 -4.20 -15.66
C MET A 321 -4.48 -3.07 -15.80
N SER A 322 -5.62 -3.37 -16.41
CA SER A 322 -6.71 -2.42 -16.61
C SER A 322 -7.29 -1.83 -15.32
N ALA A 323 -7.25 -2.58 -14.21
CA ALA A 323 -7.68 -2.10 -12.90
C ALA A 323 -6.74 -1.02 -12.30
N PHE A 324 -5.58 -0.80 -12.92
CA PHE A 324 -4.64 0.26 -12.54
C PHE A 324 -4.79 1.54 -13.38
N ALA A 325 -5.77 1.63 -14.29
CA ALA A 325 -6.05 2.85 -15.07
C ALA A 325 -6.15 4.13 -14.20
N PRO A 326 -6.80 4.12 -13.01
CA PRO A 326 -6.78 5.28 -12.12
C PRO A 326 -5.36 5.68 -11.65
N GLN A 327 -4.43 4.72 -11.52
CA GLN A 327 -3.04 5.02 -11.17
C GLN A 327 -2.28 5.67 -12.33
N PHE A 328 -2.59 5.29 -13.58
CA PHE A 328 -2.02 5.96 -14.75
C PHE A 328 -2.51 7.41 -14.85
N GLN A 329 -3.77 7.67 -14.51
CA GLN A 329 -4.29 9.03 -14.39
C GLN A 329 -3.59 9.83 -13.29
N VAL A 330 -3.39 9.24 -12.10
CA VAL A 330 -2.62 9.88 -11.01
C VAL A 330 -1.21 10.21 -11.48
N MET A 331 -0.53 9.26 -12.14
CA MET A 331 0.80 9.48 -12.69
C MET A 331 0.80 10.64 -13.69
N ARG A 332 -0.17 10.69 -14.61
CA ARG A 332 -0.32 11.82 -15.55
C ARG A 332 -0.48 13.15 -14.81
N ASN A 333 -1.34 13.23 -13.80
CA ASN A 333 -1.52 14.47 -13.04
C ASN A 333 -0.24 14.90 -12.31
N LEU A 334 0.57 13.95 -11.82
CA LEU A 334 1.88 14.24 -11.21
C LEU A 334 2.92 14.70 -12.25
N LEU A 335 2.91 14.14 -13.46
CA LEU A 335 3.74 14.60 -14.58
C LEU A 335 3.36 16.02 -15.01
N ASP A 336 2.07 16.36 -15.00
CA ASP A 336 1.59 17.72 -15.27
C ASP A 336 2.00 18.69 -14.15
N LEU A 337 1.92 18.29 -12.88
CA LEU A 337 2.42 19.10 -11.76
C LEU A 337 3.94 19.32 -11.87
N ALA A 338 4.71 18.28 -12.16
CA ALA A 338 6.16 18.40 -12.36
C ALA A 338 6.48 19.40 -13.48
N ARG A 339 5.78 19.30 -14.62
CA ARG A 339 5.89 20.27 -15.72
C ARG A 339 5.61 21.68 -15.24
N ASP A 340 4.52 21.91 -14.53
CA ASP A 340 4.12 23.25 -14.09
C ASP A 340 5.10 23.83 -13.07
N MET A 341 5.67 22.99 -12.20
CA MET A 341 6.78 23.36 -11.30
C MET A 341 8.04 23.73 -12.07
N ALA A 342 8.31 23.06 -13.19
CA ALA A 342 9.50 23.28 -14.01
C ALA A 342 9.55 24.64 -14.71
N VAL A 343 8.45 25.42 -14.68
CA VAL A 343 8.44 26.84 -15.08
C VAL A 343 9.35 27.69 -14.17
N HIS A 344 9.50 27.29 -12.91
CA HIS A 344 10.15 28.06 -11.87
C HIS A 344 11.53 27.55 -11.46
N ARG A 345 11.80 26.25 -11.63
CA ARG A 345 13.05 25.59 -11.22
C ARG A 345 13.28 24.25 -11.92
N ARG A 346 14.46 23.65 -11.78
CA ARG A 346 14.65 22.22 -12.11
C ARG A 346 13.95 21.37 -11.04
N VAL A 347 13.24 20.31 -11.43
CA VAL A 347 12.38 19.53 -10.54
C VAL A 347 12.93 18.11 -10.35
N GLY A 348 13.10 17.68 -9.10
CA GLY A 348 13.34 16.27 -8.79
C GLY A 348 12.05 15.46 -8.88
N PHE A 349 12.10 14.29 -9.53
CA PHE A 349 10.95 13.38 -9.60
C PHE A 349 11.41 11.96 -9.33
N GLN A 350 10.86 11.33 -8.29
CA GLN A 350 11.19 9.96 -7.92
C GLN A 350 9.91 9.14 -7.85
N MET A 351 9.83 8.12 -8.71
CA MET A 351 8.77 7.12 -8.66
C MET A 351 9.26 5.87 -7.94
N VAL A 352 8.51 5.41 -6.93
CA VAL A 352 8.72 4.09 -6.35
C VAL A 352 8.05 3.04 -7.24
N SER A 353 8.87 2.33 -8.00
CA SER A 353 8.54 1.16 -8.81
C SER A 353 8.69 -0.13 -7.97
N SER A 354 9.08 -1.25 -8.57
CA SER A 354 9.13 -2.55 -7.92
C SER A 354 10.05 -3.54 -8.63
N LEU A 355 10.65 -4.46 -7.87
CA LEU A 355 11.27 -5.71 -8.34
C LEU A 355 10.40 -6.47 -9.35
N SER A 356 9.07 -6.43 -9.21
CA SER A 356 8.14 -7.12 -10.12
C SER A 356 8.26 -6.67 -11.58
N VAL A 357 8.79 -5.47 -11.85
CA VAL A 357 9.11 -5.02 -13.22
C VAL A 357 10.20 -5.87 -13.88
N VAL A 358 11.02 -6.54 -13.08
CA VAL A 358 12.11 -7.40 -13.53
C VAL A 358 12.01 -8.84 -13.00
N GLY A 359 10.89 -9.24 -12.39
CA GLY A 359 10.77 -10.56 -11.75
C GLY A 359 10.98 -11.75 -12.68
N HIS A 360 10.80 -11.57 -13.98
CA HIS A 360 11.06 -12.57 -15.04
C HIS A 360 12.31 -12.29 -15.87
N ALA A 361 13.17 -11.34 -15.48
CA ALA A 361 14.41 -11.04 -16.18
C ALA A 361 15.29 -12.30 -16.36
N LYS A 362 15.80 -12.56 -17.56
CA LYS A 362 16.52 -13.82 -17.86
C LYS A 362 17.82 -13.96 -17.07
N GLU A 363 18.43 -12.84 -16.73
CA GLU A 363 19.68 -12.79 -15.98
C GLU A 363 19.42 -12.90 -14.48
N ARG A 364 20.34 -13.54 -13.76
CA ARG A 364 20.26 -13.65 -12.30
C ARG A 364 20.57 -12.31 -11.62
N LEU A 365 21.62 -11.62 -12.06
CA LEU A 365 21.99 -10.29 -11.59
C LEU A 365 21.42 -9.29 -12.59
N VAL A 366 20.35 -8.60 -12.21
CA VAL A 366 19.61 -7.73 -13.12
C VAL A 366 20.20 -6.32 -13.08
N PRO A 367 20.66 -5.75 -14.21
CA PRO A 367 21.21 -4.41 -14.23
C PRO A 367 20.15 -3.33 -13.98
N GLU A 368 20.58 -2.19 -13.47
CA GLU A 368 19.76 -1.00 -13.21
C GLU A 368 19.39 -0.26 -14.51
N ASP A 369 18.74 -0.96 -15.43
CA ASP A 369 18.38 -0.48 -16.76
C ASP A 369 16.89 -0.65 -17.07
N ARG A 370 16.46 -0.02 -18.16
CA ARG A 370 15.15 -0.22 -18.76
C ARG A 370 15.04 -1.65 -19.27
N VAL A 371 13.86 -2.23 -19.15
CA VAL A 371 13.58 -3.60 -19.56
C VAL A 371 12.37 -3.66 -20.47
N HIS A 372 12.28 -4.74 -21.24
CA HIS A 372 11.09 -5.05 -22.03
C HIS A 372 10.05 -5.81 -21.19
N MET A 373 8.82 -5.91 -21.71
CA MET A 373 7.70 -6.58 -21.04
C MET A 373 7.97 -8.07 -20.74
N ASP A 374 8.90 -8.71 -21.44
CA ASP A 374 9.31 -10.10 -21.20
C ASP A 374 10.02 -10.30 -19.84
N SER A 375 10.53 -9.22 -19.24
CA SER A 375 11.17 -9.25 -17.93
C SER A 375 10.20 -9.02 -16.77
N VAL A 376 8.97 -8.59 -17.06
CA VAL A 376 7.97 -8.21 -16.08
C VAL A 376 7.23 -9.43 -15.54
N LEU A 377 7.03 -9.49 -14.22
CA LEU A 377 6.24 -10.51 -13.54
C LEU A 377 4.73 -10.23 -13.71
N PRO A 378 3.97 -11.10 -14.40
CA PRO A 378 2.52 -11.00 -14.52
C PRO A 378 1.81 -11.60 -13.29
N PRO A 379 0.50 -11.35 -13.14
CA PRO A 379 -0.32 -10.40 -13.89
C PRO A 379 -0.35 -9.00 -13.24
N GLY A 380 -0.50 -7.96 -14.07
CA GLY A 380 -1.01 -6.64 -13.72
C GLY A 380 -0.11 -5.74 -12.88
N TYR A 381 0.29 -6.12 -11.66
CA TYR A 381 1.01 -5.23 -10.75
C TYR A 381 2.37 -4.79 -11.31
N GLY A 382 3.20 -5.74 -11.73
CA GLY A 382 4.49 -5.45 -12.36
C GLY A 382 4.34 -4.67 -13.67
N GLU A 383 3.30 -4.99 -14.44
CA GLU A 383 3.03 -4.40 -15.74
C GLU A 383 2.56 -2.95 -15.62
N ALA A 384 1.69 -2.67 -14.66
CA ALA A 384 1.24 -1.31 -14.35
C ALA A 384 2.39 -0.44 -13.82
N LYS A 385 3.30 -1.00 -13.01
CA LYS A 385 4.53 -0.30 -12.62
C LYS A 385 5.43 -0.01 -13.83
N TRP A 386 5.58 -0.98 -14.73
CA TRP A 386 6.33 -0.80 -15.98
C TRP A 386 5.71 0.28 -16.88
N VAL A 387 4.37 0.34 -16.99
CA VAL A 387 3.66 1.44 -17.69
C VAL A 387 4.06 2.79 -17.11
N CYS A 388 4.06 2.95 -15.78
CA CYS A 388 4.47 4.23 -15.18
C CYS A 388 5.96 4.55 -15.40
N GLU A 389 6.86 3.56 -15.43
CA GLU A 389 8.26 3.78 -15.83
C GLU A 389 8.36 4.27 -17.29
N ARG A 390 7.60 3.66 -18.20
CA ARG A 390 7.51 4.09 -19.61
C ARG A 390 6.90 5.48 -19.76
N MET A 391 5.93 5.85 -18.91
CA MET A 391 5.39 7.21 -18.89
C MET A 391 6.46 8.25 -18.54
N LEU A 392 7.41 7.93 -17.63
CA LEU A 392 8.57 8.80 -17.36
C LEU A 392 9.49 8.93 -18.58
N ASP A 393 9.73 7.81 -19.28
CA ASP A 393 10.52 7.78 -20.51
C ASP A 393 9.92 8.63 -21.62
N GLU A 394 8.59 8.58 -21.79
CA GLU A 394 7.91 9.35 -22.81
C GLU A 394 7.80 10.84 -22.47
N THR A 395 8.06 11.23 -21.21
CA THR A 395 7.90 12.60 -20.69
C THR A 395 9.18 13.15 -20.06
N LEU A 396 9.34 13.06 -18.74
CA LEU A 396 10.37 13.77 -17.98
C LEU A 396 11.80 13.39 -18.41
N HIS A 397 12.06 12.12 -18.73
CA HIS A 397 13.40 11.67 -19.13
C HIS A 397 13.87 12.29 -20.46
N LYS A 398 12.97 12.80 -21.30
CA LYS A 398 13.33 13.55 -22.53
C LYS A 398 13.80 14.96 -22.26
N HIS A 399 13.65 15.46 -21.03
CA HIS A 399 13.96 16.84 -20.65
C HIS A 399 14.84 16.92 -19.39
N PRO A 400 16.06 16.34 -19.39
CA PRO A 400 16.92 16.28 -18.21
C PRO A 400 17.36 17.65 -17.68
N ALA A 401 17.35 18.69 -18.52
CA ALA A 401 17.60 20.08 -18.11
C ALA A 401 16.48 20.65 -17.22
N LEU A 402 15.26 20.13 -17.32
CA LEU A 402 14.10 20.55 -16.52
C LEU A 402 13.84 19.59 -15.36
N PHE A 403 14.20 18.31 -15.51
CA PHE A 403 13.86 17.27 -14.54
C PHE A 403 15.06 16.43 -14.15
N ARG A 404 15.16 16.16 -12.85
CA ARG A 404 15.99 15.10 -12.28
C ARG A 404 15.07 13.92 -11.95
N ALA A 405 14.64 13.21 -12.99
CA ALA A 405 13.64 12.15 -12.91
C ALA A 405 14.28 10.76 -12.83
N MET A 406 13.68 9.88 -12.01
CA MET A 406 14.08 8.48 -11.85
C MET A 406 12.91 7.59 -11.41
N ALA A 407 12.97 6.32 -11.77
CA ALA A 407 12.23 5.26 -11.11
C ALA A 407 13.18 4.42 -10.25
N VAL A 408 12.71 4.03 -9.06
CA VAL A 408 13.47 3.22 -8.12
C VAL A 408 12.73 1.92 -7.91
N ARG A 409 13.38 0.77 -8.08
CA ARG A 409 12.79 -0.57 -7.89
C ARG A 409 13.33 -1.19 -6.59
N PRO A 410 12.60 -1.08 -5.46
CA PRO A 410 12.93 -1.85 -4.27
C PRO A 410 12.66 -3.34 -4.49
N ALA A 411 13.53 -4.18 -3.94
CA ALA A 411 13.30 -5.60 -3.70
C ALA A 411 12.39 -5.78 -2.46
N GLN A 412 12.63 -6.81 -1.65
CA GLN A 412 11.81 -7.08 -0.47
C GLN A 412 12.07 -6.03 0.63
N ILE A 413 11.15 -5.08 0.74
CA ILE A 413 11.09 -4.16 1.88
C ILE A 413 10.61 -4.96 3.10
N ALA A 414 11.42 -4.98 4.15
CA ALA A 414 11.13 -5.64 5.41
C ALA A 414 10.66 -4.63 6.47
N GLY A 415 10.40 -5.12 7.68
CA GLY A 415 10.06 -4.27 8.82
C GLY A 415 11.14 -3.26 9.17
N SER A 416 10.75 -2.25 9.95
CA SER A 416 11.68 -1.23 10.45
C SER A 416 12.80 -1.86 11.28
N ALA A 417 14.06 -1.48 11.04
CA ALA A 417 15.17 -1.96 11.84
C ALA A 417 15.10 -1.48 13.29
N THR A 418 14.36 -0.39 13.56
CA THR A 418 14.23 0.21 14.88
C THR A 418 13.00 -0.28 15.63
N SER A 419 11.80 -0.19 15.04
CA SER A 419 10.56 -0.58 15.71
C SER A 419 10.17 -2.04 15.48
N GLY A 420 10.78 -2.72 14.51
CA GLY A 420 10.40 -4.07 14.11
C GLY A 420 9.08 -4.16 13.35
N VAL A 421 8.30 -3.08 13.24
CA VAL A 421 6.97 -3.11 12.62
C VAL A 421 7.09 -3.45 11.14
N TRP A 422 6.49 -4.58 10.78
CA TRP A 422 6.33 -5.07 9.41
C TRP A 422 4.85 -5.36 9.18
N ASN A 423 4.29 -4.84 8.09
CA ASN A 423 2.94 -5.17 7.64
C ASN A 423 2.69 -6.69 7.62
N SER A 424 1.67 -7.14 8.36
CA SER A 424 1.34 -8.56 8.52
C SER A 424 0.60 -9.17 7.33
N VAL A 425 0.16 -8.35 6.37
CA VAL A 425 -0.57 -8.78 5.17
C VAL A 425 0.38 -8.87 3.97
N GLU A 426 1.40 -9.71 4.09
CA GLU A 426 2.45 -9.92 3.06
C GLU A 426 2.97 -11.36 3.09
N GLN A 427 3.64 -11.78 2.01
CA GLN A 427 4.12 -13.15 1.82
C GLN A 427 5.00 -13.67 2.98
N ILE A 428 5.93 -12.86 3.49
CA ILE A 428 6.85 -13.27 4.57
C ILE A 428 6.11 -13.45 5.90
N PRO A 429 5.38 -12.45 6.42
CA PRO A 429 4.57 -12.66 7.63
C PRO A 429 3.57 -13.81 7.48
N PHE A 430 3.01 -14.05 6.30
CA PHE A 430 2.12 -15.20 6.08
C PHE A 430 2.84 -16.54 6.24
N ILE A 431 4.05 -16.68 5.70
CA ILE A 431 4.91 -17.86 5.92
C ILE A 431 5.19 -18.04 7.41
N VAL A 432 5.60 -16.97 8.10
CA VAL A 432 5.94 -16.98 9.53
C VAL A 432 4.74 -17.42 10.37
N LYS A 433 3.55 -16.85 10.10
CA LYS A 433 2.31 -17.17 10.82
C LYS A 433 1.86 -18.62 10.57
N SER A 434 1.87 -19.06 9.32
CA SER A 434 1.56 -20.45 8.97
C SER A 434 2.55 -21.41 9.62
N ALA A 435 3.85 -21.09 9.65
CA ALA A 435 4.86 -21.92 10.29
C ALA A 435 4.63 -22.06 11.80
N GLN A 436 4.29 -20.96 12.49
CA GLN A 436 3.89 -20.99 13.90
C GLN A 436 2.66 -21.88 14.12
N SER A 437 1.61 -21.69 13.30
CA SER A 437 0.36 -22.43 13.47
C SER A 437 0.48 -23.92 13.16
N LEU A 438 1.37 -24.30 12.24
CA LEU A 438 1.63 -25.69 11.87
C LEU A 438 2.70 -26.36 12.74
N GLY A 439 3.47 -25.58 13.51
CA GLY A 439 4.61 -26.08 14.29
C GLY A 439 5.76 -26.61 13.43
N ALA A 440 5.84 -26.18 12.17
CA ALA A 440 6.81 -26.67 11.19
C ALA A 440 7.33 -25.52 10.33
N TRP A 441 8.64 -25.48 10.09
CA TRP A 441 9.31 -24.41 9.35
C TRP A 441 9.76 -24.88 7.96
N PRO A 442 9.52 -24.09 6.89
CA PRO A 442 10.04 -24.40 5.56
C PRO A 442 11.54 -24.14 5.48
N ASN A 443 12.29 -25.15 5.04
CA ASN A 443 13.73 -25.02 4.81
C ASN A 443 13.99 -24.32 3.46
N PHE A 444 14.21 -23.01 3.52
CA PHE A 444 14.62 -22.20 2.39
C PHE A 444 16.11 -22.39 2.08
N ARG A 445 16.43 -22.58 0.80
CA ARG A 445 17.82 -22.60 0.31
C ARG A 445 18.18 -21.24 -0.27
N GLY A 446 19.47 -20.99 -0.48
CA GLY A 446 19.95 -19.80 -1.18
C GLY A 446 20.09 -18.60 -0.25
N THR A 447 19.87 -17.39 -0.77
CA THR A 447 20.15 -16.15 -0.03
C THR A 447 18.93 -15.30 0.20
N VAL A 448 18.74 -14.81 1.43
CA VAL A 448 17.77 -13.78 1.79
C VAL A 448 18.41 -12.39 1.66
N ARG A 449 17.64 -11.43 1.14
CA ARG A 449 18.09 -10.06 0.83
C ARG A 449 17.01 -9.04 1.24
N TRP A 450 16.75 -8.99 2.55
CA TRP A 450 15.74 -8.10 3.12
C TRP A 450 16.33 -6.72 3.41
N ILE A 451 15.51 -5.69 3.23
CA ILE A 451 15.93 -4.31 3.43
C ILE A 451 14.98 -3.63 4.41
N PRO A 452 15.45 -3.18 5.57
CA PRO A 452 14.60 -2.45 6.50
C PRO A 452 13.97 -1.21 5.86
N VAL A 453 12.67 -0.98 6.10
CA VAL A 453 11.93 0.13 5.47
C VAL A 453 12.50 1.52 5.76
N ASP A 454 13.09 1.70 6.93
CA ASP A 454 13.82 2.92 7.33
C ASP A 454 15.11 3.12 6.52
N ALA A 455 15.81 2.03 6.18
CA ALA A 455 16.95 2.09 5.26
C ALA A 455 16.52 2.41 3.82
N VAL A 456 15.43 1.79 3.33
CA VAL A 456 14.86 2.13 2.00
C VAL A 456 14.49 3.61 1.94
N ALA A 457 13.85 4.14 2.99
CA ALA A 457 13.50 5.55 3.06
C ALA A 457 14.75 6.47 3.02
N ALA A 458 15.81 6.13 3.76
CA ALA A 458 17.07 6.88 3.72
C ALA A 458 17.70 6.88 2.33
N ILE A 459 17.73 5.73 1.65
CA ILE A 459 18.27 5.61 0.28
C ILE A 459 17.46 6.44 -0.71
N LEU A 460 16.12 6.41 -0.63
CA LEU A 460 15.26 7.25 -1.47
C LEU A 460 15.56 8.74 -1.28
N VAL A 461 15.76 9.19 -0.04
CA VAL A 461 16.11 10.59 0.28
C VAL A 461 17.49 10.97 -0.24
N ASP A 462 18.50 10.12 -0.06
CA ASP A 462 19.85 10.33 -0.61
C ASP A 462 19.81 10.54 -2.13
N LEU A 463 19.09 9.68 -2.83
CA LEU A 463 18.99 9.70 -4.29
C LEU A 463 18.36 11.00 -4.81
N LEU A 464 17.65 11.78 -4.00
CA LEU A 464 17.06 13.07 -4.40
C LEU A 464 18.08 14.23 -4.44
N TYR A 465 19.22 14.15 -3.74
CA TYR A 465 20.23 15.21 -3.67
C TYR A 465 19.68 16.56 -3.15
N ILE A 466 18.77 16.51 -2.17
CA ILE A 466 18.07 17.68 -1.66
C ILE A 466 19.04 18.70 -1.06
N GLY A 467 19.08 19.90 -1.63
CA GLY A 467 19.91 21.01 -1.19
C GLY A 467 21.32 21.03 -1.79
N ASP A 468 21.69 19.99 -2.55
CA ASP A 468 23.00 19.82 -3.19
C ASP A 468 22.86 19.78 -4.73
N ASP A 469 21.80 20.37 -5.28
CA ASP A 469 21.46 20.28 -6.71
C ASP A 469 22.61 20.72 -7.65
N LYS A 470 23.46 21.66 -7.20
CA LYS A 470 24.61 22.14 -7.98
C LYS A 470 25.73 21.12 -8.12
N THR A 471 25.81 20.20 -7.16
CA THR A 471 26.80 19.11 -7.12
C THR A 471 26.17 17.76 -7.41
N ALA A 472 24.86 17.72 -7.64
CA ALA A 472 24.14 16.51 -7.93
C ALA A 472 24.61 15.94 -9.28
N PRO A 473 24.97 14.65 -9.35
CA PRO A 473 25.20 13.99 -10.62
C PRO A 473 23.88 13.88 -11.38
N ASP A 474 24.00 13.73 -12.69
CA ASP A 474 22.85 13.36 -13.51
C ASP A 474 22.25 12.04 -13.01
N PRO A 475 20.92 11.96 -12.86
CA PRO A 475 20.30 10.77 -12.33
C PRO A 475 20.36 9.66 -13.38
N TRP A 476 20.61 8.44 -12.93
CA TRP A 476 20.25 7.28 -13.71
C TRP A 476 18.72 7.18 -13.80
N PRO A 477 18.16 6.78 -14.96
CA PRO A 477 16.70 6.66 -15.12
C PRO A 477 16.09 5.60 -14.21
N ILE A 478 16.85 4.54 -13.91
CA ILE A 478 16.46 3.42 -13.08
C ILE A 478 17.51 3.24 -11.99
N TYR A 479 17.06 3.07 -10.76
CA TYR A 479 17.86 2.57 -9.64
C TYR A 479 17.20 1.35 -9.04
N HIS A 480 17.99 0.46 -8.45
CA HIS A 480 17.49 -0.65 -7.64
C HIS A 480 17.87 -0.45 -6.18
N ILE A 481 17.01 -0.94 -5.29
CA ILE A 481 17.32 -1.04 -3.86
C ILE A 481 17.18 -2.52 -3.49
N ASP A 482 18.31 -3.18 -3.25
CA ASP A 482 18.43 -4.57 -2.81
C ASP A 482 19.60 -4.69 -1.83
N ASP A 483 19.55 -5.61 -0.86
CA ASP A 483 20.71 -5.84 0.02
C ASP A 483 21.88 -6.33 -0.84
N PRO A 484 23.01 -5.61 -0.99
CA PRO A 484 24.07 -5.97 -1.93
C PRO A 484 24.87 -7.20 -1.50
N VAL A 485 24.81 -7.58 -0.23
CA VAL A 485 25.56 -8.72 0.32
C VAL A 485 24.65 -9.94 0.39
N GLY A 486 23.48 -9.81 1.02
CA GLY A 486 22.59 -10.92 1.34
C GLY A 486 23.16 -11.87 2.38
N ARG A 487 22.36 -12.84 2.83
CA ARG A 487 22.78 -13.87 3.78
C ARG A 487 22.18 -15.23 3.45
N PRO A 488 22.81 -16.35 3.85
CA PRO A 488 22.18 -17.66 3.74
C PRO A 488 20.82 -17.70 4.45
N TRP A 489 19.82 -18.25 3.78
CA TRP A 489 18.47 -18.38 4.34
C TRP A 489 18.45 -19.21 5.62
N GLU A 490 19.37 -20.17 5.76
CA GLU A 490 19.50 -21.05 6.92
C GLU A 490 19.79 -20.25 8.20
N GLU A 491 20.60 -19.19 8.12
CA GLU A 491 20.95 -18.35 9.27
C GLU A 491 19.74 -17.57 9.77
N ILE A 492 18.96 -16.97 8.87
CA ILE A 492 17.75 -16.21 9.24
C ILE A 492 16.62 -17.16 9.64
N SER A 493 16.44 -18.28 8.94
CA SER A 493 15.45 -19.31 9.29
C SER A 493 15.66 -19.84 10.70
N SER A 494 16.91 -20.10 11.09
CA SER A 494 17.23 -20.51 12.46
C SER A 494 16.82 -19.47 13.49
N VAL A 495 17.01 -18.17 13.20
CA VAL A 495 16.64 -17.08 14.12
C VAL A 495 15.12 -16.95 14.24
N LEU A 496 14.39 -17.06 13.14
CA LEU A 496 12.93 -16.92 13.13
C LEU A 496 12.25 -18.13 13.78
N ALA A 497 12.70 -19.35 13.45
CA ALA A 497 12.17 -20.57 14.05
C ALA A 497 12.42 -20.64 15.57
N ASP A 498 13.62 -20.25 16.02
CA ASP A 498 13.96 -20.12 17.44
C ASP A 498 13.02 -19.13 18.16
N ALA A 499 12.76 -17.97 17.56
CA ALA A 499 11.85 -16.97 18.13
C ALA A 499 10.36 -17.39 18.13
N LEU A 500 10.01 -18.46 17.40
CA LEU A 500 8.70 -19.09 17.35
C LEU A 500 8.63 -20.41 18.14
N ASP A 501 9.70 -20.79 18.84
CA ASP A 501 9.81 -22.06 19.55
C ASP A 501 9.61 -23.30 18.66
N ILE A 502 9.97 -23.21 17.37
CA ILE A 502 9.91 -24.33 16.42
C ILE A 502 11.24 -25.10 16.47
N PRO A 503 11.26 -26.38 16.92
CA PRO A 503 12.49 -27.15 17.02
C PRO A 503 13.14 -27.41 15.66
N ALA A 504 14.47 -27.52 15.62
CA ALA A 504 15.21 -27.85 14.38
C ALA A 504 14.74 -29.15 13.70
N GLY A 505 14.22 -30.12 14.48
CA GLY A 505 13.63 -31.36 13.95
C GLY A 505 12.30 -31.19 13.20
N GLN A 506 11.69 -29.99 13.23
CA GLN A 506 10.45 -29.65 12.52
C GLN A 506 10.71 -28.81 11.27
N PHE A 507 11.97 -28.74 10.81
CA PHE A 507 12.30 -28.16 9.51
C PHE A 507 12.01 -29.17 8.42
N MET A 508 11.34 -28.74 7.36
CA MET A 508 11.00 -29.61 6.23
C MET A 508 11.26 -28.94 4.89
N PRO A 509 11.47 -29.70 3.79
CA PRO A 509 11.64 -29.12 2.46
C PRO A 509 10.49 -28.19 2.09
N PHE A 510 10.80 -27.04 1.46
CA PHE A 510 9.82 -26.01 1.15
C PHE A 510 8.57 -26.52 0.40
N LYS A 511 8.74 -27.41 -0.58
CA LYS A 511 7.62 -28.02 -1.31
C LYS A 511 6.72 -28.88 -0.42
N GLU A 512 7.31 -29.72 0.43
CA GLU A 512 6.55 -30.53 1.40
C GLU A 512 5.83 -29.66 2.44
N TRP A 513 6.43 -28.52 2.80
CA TRP A 513 5.80 -27.54 3.67
C TRP A 513 4.59 -26.89 2.98
N LEU A 514 4.68 -26.54 1.69
CA LEU A 514 3.54 -26.04 0.91
C LEU A 514 2.41 -27.07 0.83
N ASP A 515 2.73 -28.35 0.62
CA ASP A 515 1.72 -29.42 0.67
C ASP A 515 1.05 -29.53 2.04
N THR A 516 1.78 -29.24 3.11
CA THR A 516 1.26 -29.24 4.48
C THR A 516 0.36 -28.03 4.71
N VAL A 517 0.74 -26.85 4.20
CA VAL A 517 -0.09 -25.64 4.19
C VAL A 517 -1.40 -25.89 3.45
N ALA A 518 -1.34 -26.47 2.25
CA ALA A 518 -2.51 -26.69 1.39
C ALA A 518 -3.49 -27.74 1.95
N ARG A 519 -2.98 -28.76 2.67
CA ARG A 519 -3.81 -29.83 3.26
C ARG A 519 -4.33 -29.52 4.66
N SER A 520 -3.85 -28.44 5.28
CA SER A 520 -4.24 -28.06 6.64
C SER A 520 -5.72 -27.66 6.71
N SER A 521 -6.43 -28.15 7.73
CA SER A 521 -7.81 -27.72 8.03
C SER A 521 -7.89 -26.43 8.84
N LYS A 522 -6.75 -25.81 9.16
CA LYS A 522 -6.70 -24.56 9.93
C LYS A 522 -7.33 -23.40 9.14
N PRO A 523 -8.02 -22.48 9.84
CA PRO A 523 -8.59 -21.31 9.18
C PRO A 523 -7.48 -20.43 8.59
N GLU A 524 -7.79 -19.67 7.54
CA GLU A 524 -6.82 -18.79 6.87
C GLU A 524 -6.23 -17.71 7.77
N THR A 525 -6.89 -17.35 8.87
CA THR A 525 -6.37 -16.43 9.89
C THR A 525 -5.18 -17.03 10.65
N GLU A 526 -5.13 -18.36 10.78
CA GLU A 526 -4.01 -19.09 11.38
C GLU A 526 -3.03 -19.60 10.32
N ASN A 527 -3.51 -19.94 9.12
CA ASN A 527 -2.71 -20.47 8.03
C ASN A 527 -2.79 -19.60 6.75
N PRO A 528 -2.36 -18.32 6.81
CA PRO A 528 -2.54 -17.38 5.71
C PRO A 528 -1.65 -17.68 4.48
N ALA A 529 -0.57 -18.46 4.62
CA ALA A 529 0.21 -18.90 3.46
C ALA A 529 -0.60 -19.74 2.47
N GLY A 530 -1.72 -20.35 2.92
CA GLY A 530 -2.67 -21.08 2.06
C GLY A 530 -3.21 -20.24 0.90
N ARG A 531 -3.28 -18.91 1.06
CA ARG A 531 -3.74 -17.97 0.02
C ARG A 531 -2.74 -17.76 -1.11
N LEU A 532 -1.47 -18.11 -0.87
CA LEU A 532 -0.36 -17.79 -1.76
C LEU A 532 0.36 -19.06 -2.25
N VAL A 533 -0.22 -20.26 -2.07
CA VAL A 533 0.47 -21.53 -2.39
C VAL A 533 1.01 -21.53 -3.82
N ASP A 534 0.17 -21.23 -4.81
CA ASP A 534 0.58 -21.20 -6.22
C ASP A 534 1.67 -20.15 -6.48
N PHE A 535 1.51 -18.95 -5.91
CA PHE A 535 2.49 -17.88 -6.05
C PHE A 535 3.84 -18.27 -5.41
N LEU A 536 3.81 -18.86 -4.22
CA LEU A 536 4.97 -19.27 -3.47
C LEU A 536 5.71 -20.42 -4.18
N GLU A 537 4.97 -21.41 -4.67
CA GLU A 537 5.52 -22.53 -5.42
C GLU A 537 6.25 -22.06 -6.69
N GLN A 538 5.64 -21.12 -7.43
CA GLN A 538 6.16 -20.67 -8.72
C GLN A 538 7.28 -19.62 -8.60
N ASN A 539 7.19 -18.71 -7.62
CA ASN A 539 7.97 -17.48 -7.62
C ASN A 539 8.90 -17.30 -6.42
N PHE A 540 8.65 -17.97 -5.28
CA PHE A 540 9.35 -17.63 -4.03
C PHE A 540 10.85 -17.88 -4.11
N GLU A 541 11.28 -19.05 -4.60
CA GLU A 541 12.72 -19.37 -4.71
C GLU A 541 13.44 -18.39 -5.66
N ARG A 542 12.75 -17.96 -6.72
CA ARG A 542 13.29 -17.00 -7.67
C ARG A 542 13.43 -15.62 -7.04
N LEU A 543 12.37 -15.08 -6.46
CA LEU A 543 12.30 -13.68 -6.03
C LEU A 543 12.88 -13.45 -4.63
N SER A 544 12.83 -14.46 -3.76
CA SER A 544 13.15 -14.33 -2.33
C SER A 544 14.37 -15.14 -1.88
N CYS A 545 14.86 -16.08 -2.70
CA CYS A 545 15.98 -16.97 -2.36
C CYS A 545 17.26 -16.74 -3.20
N GLY A 546 17.37 -15.58 -3.85
CA GLY A 546 18.55 -15.19 -4.62
C GLY A 546 18.64 -15.82 -6.01
N GLY A 547 17.54 -16.37 -6.53
CA GLY A 547 17.40 -16.77 -7.94
C GLY A 547 17.33 -15.57 -8.89
N LEU A 548 16.95 -14.41 -8.38
CA LEU A 548 17.02 -13.10 -9.00
C LEU A 548 17.53 -12.08 -7.96
N VAL A 549 18.53 -11.31 -8.35
CA VAL A 549 19.21 -10.31 -7.52
C VAL A 549 19.29 -9.03 -8.33
N LEU A 550 18.99 -7.90 -7.68
CA LEU A 550 19.11 -6.61 -8.34
C LEU A 550 20.55 -6.10 -8.20
N ASP A 551 21.18 -5.72 -9.32
CA ASP A 551 22.41 -4.94 -9.27
C ASP A 551 22.10 -3.60 -8.62
N THR A 552 23.00 -3.09 -7.79
CA THR A 552 22.82 -1.83 -7.06
C THR A 552 24.00 -0.90 -7.28
N THR A 553 24.83 -1.14 -8.29
CA THR A 553 26.04 -0.36 -8.57
C THR A 553 25.76 1.13 -8.74
N LYS A 554 24.73 1.52 -9.49
CA LYS A 554 24.31 2.91 -9.72
C LYS A 554 23.70 3.52 -8.46
N ALA A 555 22.88 2.76 -7.73
CA ALA A 555 22.36 3.21 -6.44
C ALA A 555 23.48 3.44 -5.41
N GLN A 556 24.48 2.56 -5.37
CA GLN A 556 25.67 2.70 -4.54
C GLN A 556 26.57 3.85 -5.00
N GLU A 557 26.61 4.20 -6.28
CA GLU A 557 27.32 5.38 -6.76
C GLU A 557 26.71 6.65 -6.15
N HIS A 558 25.37 6.74 -6.15
CA HIS A 558 24.65 7.97 -5.84
C HIS A 558 24.06 8.06 -4.42
N SER A 559 24.05 6.99 -3.63
CA SER A 559 23.55 7.00 -2.24
C SER A 559 24.59 6.47 -1.26
N THR A 560 24.83 7.24 -0.20
CA THR A 560 25.70 6.83 0.91
C THR A 560 25.01 5.78 1.77
N ALA A 561 23.70 5.92 2.00
CA ALA A 561 22.89 4.92 2.70
C ALA A 561 22.92 3.57 1.98
N MET A 562 22.88 3.53 0.65
CA MET A 562 22.96 2.30 -0.13
C MET A 562 24.32 1.61 0.04
N ARG A 563 25.43 2.36 -0.01
CA ARG A 563 26.78 1.85 0.25
C ARG A 563 26.97 1.33 1.67
N ALA A 564 26.28 1.94 2.63
CA ALA A 564 26.35 1.58 4.04
C ALA A 564 25.37 0.45 4.42
N LEU A 565 24.49 0.02 3.51
CA LEU A 565 23.48 -0.99 3.79
C LEU A 565 24.15 -2.32 4.14
N ALA A 566 23.82 -2.82 5.32
CA ALA A 566 24.24 -4.13 5.79
C ALA A 566 23.04 -5.09 5.81
N PRO A 567 23.29 -6.41 5.69
CA PRO A 567 22.24 -7.40 5.84
C PRO A 567 21.50 -7.30 7.17
N VAL A 568 20.23 -7.70 7.16
CA VAL A 568 19.42 -7.80 8.38
C VAL A 568 20.13 -8.67 9.42
N SER A 569 20.33 -8.09 10.61
CA SER A 569 20.95 -8.78 11.73
C SER A 569 19.96 -9.73 12.42
N ALA A 570 20.48 -10.68 13.21
CA ALA A 570 19.63 -11.56 14.01
C ALA A 570 18.80 -10.79 15.05
N GLU A 571 19.29 -9.65 15.54
CA GLU A 571 18.55 -8.79 16.46
C GLU A 571 17.36 -8.13 15.78
N VAL A 572 17.55 -7.58 14.58
CA VAL A 572 16.48 -6.97 13.79
C VAL A 572 15.43 -8.01 13.39
N ALA A 573 15.85 -9.20 12.94
CA ALA A 573 14.94 -10.29 12.61
C ALA A 573 14.08 -10.73 13.82
N ARG A 574 14.66 -10.81 15.02
CA ARG A 574 13.88 -11.04 16.25
C ARG A 574 12.95 -9.87 16.59
N GLY A 575 13.35 -8.65 16.27
CA GLY A 575 12.51 -7.46 16.36
C GLY A 575 11.22 -7.59 15.56
N TYR A 576 11.27 -8.16 14.35
CA TYR A 576 10.07 -8.42 13.53
C TYR A 576 9.10 -9.39 14.21
N ILE A 577 9.61 -10.50 14.76
CA ILE A 577 8.79 -11.46 15.51
C ILE A 577 8.16 -10.81 16.74
N ARG A 578 8.92 -10.02 17.52
CA ARG A 578 8.39 -9.29 18.68
C ARG A 578 7.26 -8.34 18.27
N ALA A 579 7.47 -7.52 17.24
CA ALA A 579 6.46 -6.59 16.76
C ALA A 579 5.17 -7.31 16.32
N TRP A 580 5.28 -8.44 15.61
CA TRP A 580 4.12 -9.24 15.24
C TRP A 580 3.41 -9.90 16.44
N LYS A 581 4.13 -10.28 17.49
CA LYS A 581 3.53 -10.73 18.77
C LYS A 581 2.80 -9.59 19.47
N GLU A 582 3.40 -8.41 19.56
CA GLU A 582 2.80 -7.20 20.17
C GLU A 582 1.56 -6.73 19.41
N MET A 583 1.53 -6.88 18.09
CA MET A 583 0.35 -6.61 17.25
C MET A 583 -0.76 -7.66 17.37
N GLY A 584 -0.53 -8.76 18.10
CA GLY A 584 -1.46 -9.89 18.19
C GLY A 584 -1.56 -10.73 16.91
N PHE A 585 -0.66 -10.53 15.95
CA PHE A 585 -0.61 -11.33 14.73
C PHE A 585 -0.04 -12.73 15.00
N LEU A 586 1.03 -12.82 15.79
CA LEU A 586 1.61 -14.08 16.26
C LEU A 586 1.19 -14.37 17.70
N ALA A 587 1.07 -15.65 18.05
CA ALA A 587 0.91 -16.08 19.44
C ALA A 587 2.19 -15.79 20.23
N SER A 588 2.03 -15.48 21.53
CA SER A 588 3.14 -15.15 22.46
C SER A 588 4.07 -16.32 22.69
#